data_AF-A0A2S4LD81-F1
#
_entry.id   AF-A0A2S4LD81-F1
#
_cell.length_a   1.000
_cell.length_b   1.000
_cell.length_c   1.000
_cell.angle_alpha   90.00
_cell.angle_beta   90.00
_cell.angle_gamma   90.00
#
_symmetry.space_group_name_H-M   'P 1'
#
loop_
_entity.id
_entity.type
_entity.pdbx_description
1 polymer ?
#
loop_
_entity_poly.entity_id
_entity_poly.type
_entity_poly.pdbx_seq_one_letter_code
_entity_poly.pdbx_strand_id
1 'polypeptide(L)'
;MADNVRALRTKSPDSEKLTLNLGFVDLGQIDLLVRDGFYANRADFIRTAVRNQLDRQGDEVKQSVTRKKLTLGLSHFTAWDLEAARDAGEPLHIQVLGLATIAPDVTPELARQGIASVQVLGAFQASPEVKAALADRTS
;
A
#
# COMPACT_ATOMS: atom_id res chain seq x y z
N MET A 1 -24.64 34.37 -1.00
CA MET A 1 -24.10 33.43 -1.99
C MET A 1 -22.58 33.49 -1.93
N ALA A 2 -21.95 32.48 -1.35
CA ALA A 2 -20.55 32.08 -1.58
C ALA A 2 -20.29 30.86 -0.67
N ASP A 3 -20.68 29.68 -1.16
CA ASP A 3 -20.35 28.39 -0.55
C ASP A 3 -18.85 28.14 -0.71
N ASN A 4 -18.07 28.50 0.30
CA ASN A 4 -16.67 28.07 0.43
C ASN A 4 -16.63 26.66 1.00
N VAL A 5 -17.09 25.69 0.21
CA VAL A 5 -16.82 24.27 0.47
C VAL A 5 -15.37 24.03 0.08
N ARG A 6 -14.47 24.31 1.02
CA ARG A 6 -13.09 23.80 0.99
C ARG A 6 -13.22 22.28 0.92
N ALA A 7 -13.04 21.71 -0.27
CA ALA A 7 -13.00 20.27 -0.47
C ALA A 7 -12.10 19.67 0.61
N LEU A 8 -12.71 18.91 1.54
CA LEU A 8 -12.00 18.18 2.57
C LEU A 8 -11.04 17.26 1.83
N ARG A 9 -9.77 17.66 1.78
CA ARG A 9 -8.69 16.84 1.23
C ARG A 9 -8.64 15.62 2.13
N THR A 10 -9.30 14.54 1.73
CA THR A 10 -9.34 13.27 2.44
C THR A 10 -7.90 12.79 2.55
N LYS A 11 -7.28 13.02 3.71
CA LYS A 11 -5.91 12.60 3.96
C LYS A 11 -5.93 11.07 3.92
N SER A 12 -5.23 10.49 2.94
CA SER A 12 -5.08 9.04 2.86
C SER A 12 -4.49 8.54 4.18
N PRO A 13 -5.00 7.44 4.76
CA PRO A 13 -4.48 6.92 6.01
C PRO A 13 -3.01 6.52 5.84
N ASP A 14 -2.16 6.97 6.76
CA ASP A 14 -0.71 6.69 6.77
C ASP A 14 -0.38 5.22 7.09
N SER A 15 -1.40 4.39 7.37
CA SER A 15 -1.28 2.99 7.74
C SER A 15 -2.50 2.15 7.35
N GLU A 16 -2.26 0.91 6.94
CA GLU A 16 -3.31 -0.07 6.64
C GLU A 16 -3.69 -0.88 7.91
N LYS A 17 -4.98 -1.16 8.11
CA LYS A 17 -5.45 -1.93 9.26
C LYS A 17 -5.25 -3.43 9.01
N LEU A 18 -4.51 -4.09 9.89
CA LEU A 18 -4.39 -5.55 9.93
C LEU A 18 -5.33 -6.13 11.00
N THR A 19 -6.16 -7.10 10.61
CA THR A 19 -6.98 -7.90 11.54
C THR A 19 -6.42 -9.31 11.59
N LEU A 20 -6.09 -9.80 12.79
CA LEU A 20 -5.53 -11.14 13.00
C LEU A 20 -6.09 -11.78 14.28
N ASN A 21 -6.08 -13.11 14.32
CA ASN A 21 -6.35 -13.88 15.53
C ASN A 21 -5.02 -14.21 16.24
N LEU A 22 -5.03 -14.18 17.57
CA LEU A 22 -3.90 -14.53 18.42
C LEU A 22 -4.32 -15.63 19.41
N GLY A 23 -3.38 -16.49 19.78
CA GLY A 23 -3.60 -17.47 20.84
C GLY A 23 -3.84 -16.80 22.19
N PHE A 24 -4.65 -17.41 23.06
CA PHE A 24 -5.00 -16.82 24.36
C PHE A 24 -3.77 -16.57 25.25
N VAL A 25 -2.77 -17.45 25.20
CA VAL A 25 -1.53 -17.31 25.98
C VAL A 25 -0.70 -16.14 25.47
N ASP A 26 -0.49 -16.03 24.15
CA ASP A 26 0.26 -14.92 23.54
C ASP A 26 -0.42 -13.58 23.82
N LEU A 27 -1.75 -13.51 23.68
CA LEU A 27 -2.52 -12.32 24.01
C LEU A 27 -2.35 -11.93 25.48
N GLY A 28 -2.37 -12.89 26.41
CA GLY A 28 -2.14 -12.64 27.83
C GLY A 28 -0.73 -12.12 28.14
N GLN A 29 0.29 -12.63 27.45
CA GLN A 29 1.67 -12.13 27.59
C GLN A 29 1.79 -10.69 27.06
N ILE A 30 1.17 -10.37 25.93
CA ILE A 30 1.13 -9.01 25.39
C ILE A 30 0.46 -8.07 26.38
N ASP A 31 -0.67 -8.49 26.96
CA ASP A 31 -1.38 -7.70 27.97
C ASP A 31 -0.55 -7.42 29.21
N LEU A 32 0.21 -8.41 29.68
CA LEU A 32 1.13 -8.24 30.81
C LEU A 32 2.20 -7.20 30.50
N LEU A 33 2.83 -7.29 29.31
CA LEU A 33 3.86 -6.33 28.89
C LEU A 33 3.33 -4.90 28.76
N VAL A 34 2.09 -4.74 28.28
CA VAL A 34 1.43 -3.43 28.21
C VAL A 34 1.12 -2.92 29.62
N ARG A 35 0.59 -3.78 30.49
CA ARG A 35 0.24 -3.42 31.87
C ARG A 35 1.45 -2.99 32.69
N ASP A 36 2.59 -3.66 32.50
CA ASP A 36 3.85 -3.34 33.19
C ASP A 36 4.57 -2.14 32.57
N GLY A 37 4.01 -1.54 31.51
CA GLY A 37 4.49 -0.28 30.93
C GLY A 37 5.62 -0.43 29.91
N PHE A 38 5.95 -1.66 29.48
CA PHE A 38 6.95 -1.88 28.42
C PHE A 38 6.48 -1.38 27.05
N TYR A 39 5.16 -1.35 26.82
CA TYR A 39 4.53 -0.87 25.60
C TYR A 39 3.30 -0.03 25.90
N ALA A 40 3.04 0.99 25.08
CA ALA A 40 1.92 1.91 25.29
C ALA A 40 0.55 1.24 25.08
N ASN A 41 0.46 0.26 24.18
CA ASN A 41 -0.75 -0.52 23.89
C ASN A 41 -0.42 -1.77 23.06
N ARG A 42 -1.39 -2.67 22.89
CA ARG A 42 -1.23 -3.91 22.08
C ARG A 42 -0.77 -3.62 20.65
N ALA A 43 -1.32 -2.59 20.01
CA ALA A 43 -0.97 -2.26 18.64
C ALA A 43 0.49 -1.79 18.51
N ASP A 44 1.02 -1.13 19.56
CA ASP A 44 2.41 -0.71 19.64
C ASP A 44 3.38 -1.89 19.78
N PHE A 45 3.04 -2.85 20.62
CA PHE A 45 3.76 -4.13 20.71
C PHE A 45 3.81 -4.82 19.34
N ILE A 46 2.65 -4.99 18.68
CA ILE A 46 2.57 -5.68 17.40
C ILE A 46 3.36 -4.95 16.32
N ARG A 47 3.24 -3.61 16.21
CA ARG A 47 4.05 -2.81 15.27
C ARG A 47 5.55 -2.99 15.51
N THR A 48 5.98 -3.00 16.76
CA THR A 48 7.39 -3.18 17.13
C THR A 48 7.88 -4.59 16.79
N ALA A 49 7.09 -5.62 17.11
CA ALA A 49 7.42 -7.00 16.78
C ALA A 49 7.57 -7.23 15.27
N VAL A 50 6.66 -6.66 14.47
CA VAL A 50 6.73 -6.71 13.00
C VAL A 50 8.01 -6.06 12.48
N ARG A 51 8.35 -4.85 12.96
CA ARG A 51 9.59 -4.16 12.57
C ARG A 51 10.83 -5.00 12.89
N ASN A 52 10.92 -5.49 14.13
CA ASN A 52 12.04 -6.32 14.57
C ASN A 52 12.18 -7.59 13.73
N GLN A 53 11.07 -8.22 13.35
CA GLN A 53 11.11 -9.44 12.54
C GLN A 53 11.50 -9.14 11.08
N LEU A 54 11.02 -8.02 10.52
CA LEU A 54 11.42 -7.58 9.17
C LEU A 54 12.91 -7.21 9.11
N ASP A 55 13.42 -6.53 10.14
CA ASP A 55 14.84 -6.18 10.23
C ASP A 55 15.73 -7.43 10.27
N ARG A 56 15.32 -8.45 11.04
CA ARG A 56 16.01 -9.75 11.08
C ARG A 56 16.02 -10.48 9.74
N GLN A 57 14.98 -10.30 8.94
CA GLN A 57 14.85 -10.91 7.59
C GLN A 57 15.28 -9.95 6.48
N GLY A 58 15.91 -8.82 6.81
CA GLY A 58 16.14 -7.72 5.89
C GLY A 58 16.94 -8.10 4.64
N ASP A 59 17.92 -8.99 4.77
CA ASP A 59 18.76 -9.40 3.64
C ASP A 59 18.01 -10.32 2.66
N GLU A 60 17.16 -11.22 3.16
CA GLU A 60 16.28 -12.05 2.32
C GLU A 60 15.24 -11.19 1.57
N VAL A 61 14.71 -10.19 2.25
CA VAL A 61 13.78 -9.21 1.66
C VAL A 61 14.48 -8.42 0.55
N LYS A 62 15.67 -7.86 0.81
CA LYS A 62 16.45 -7.14 -0.21
C LYS A 62 16.76 -7.99 -1.43
N GLN A 63 17.22 -9.22 -1.23
CA GLN A 63 17.50 -10.15 -2.35
C GLN A 63 16.24 -10.42 -3.18
N SER A 64 15.09 -10.58 -2.51
CA SER A 64 13.81 -10.79 -3.18
C SER A 64 13.30 -9.55 -3.92
N VAL A 65 13.50 -8.36 -3.36
CA VAL A 65 13.18 -7.07 -4.00
C VAL A 65 13.98 -6.91 -5.29
N THR A 66 15.29 -7.14 -5.25
CA THR A 66 16.16 -7.07 -6.45
C THR A 66 15.76 -8.10 -7.50
N ARG A 67 15.54 -9.37 -7.09
CA ARG A 67 15.16 -10.45 -8.03
C ARG A 67 13.83 -10.18 -8.73
N LYS A 68 12.86 -9.60 -8.01
CA LYS A 68 11.53 -9.29 -8.53
C LYS A 68 11.40 -7.88 -9.11
N LYS A 69 12.48 -7.09 -9.13
CA LYS A 69 12.50 -5.69 -9.58
C LYS A 69 11.41 -4.80 -8.92
N LEU A 70 11.13 -5.06 -7.64
CA LEU A 70 10.11 -4.30 -6.90
C LEU A 70 10.65 -2.94 -6.48
N THR A 71 9.83 -1.91 -6.64
CA THR A 71 10.06 -0.58 -6.04
C THR A 71 9.57 -0.62 -4.59
N LEU A 72 10.46 -0.39 -3.64
CA LEU A 72 10.12 -0.31 -2.22
C LEU A 72 9.55 1.08 -1.89
N GLY A 73 8.40 1.12 -1.20
CA GLY A 73 7.86 2.35 -0.61
C GLY A 73 6.45 2.71 -1.09
N LEU A 74 6.18 4.02 -1.14
CA LEU A 74 4.90 4.57 -1.57
C LEU A 74 5.05 5.10 -3.00
N SER A 75 4.23 4.62 -3.92
CA SER A 75 4.19 5.05 -5.32
C SER A 75 2.83 5.67 -5.63
N HIS A 76 2.83 6.87 -6.20
CA HIS A 76 1.62 7.56 -6.62
C HIS A 76 1.64 7.77 -8.12
N PHE A 77 0.56 7.39 -8.80
CA PHE A 77 0.40 7.53 -10.25
C PHE A 77 -0.77 8.43 -10.55
N THR A 78 -0.53 9.47 -11.34
CA THR A 78 -1.51 10.48 -11.75
C THR A 78 -2.05 10.21 -13.15
N ALA A 79 -3.11 10.91 -13.54
CA ALA A 79 -3.59 10.88 -14.92
C ALA A 79 -2.49 11.30 -15.91
N TRP A 80 -1.70 12.30 -15.55
CA TRP A 80 -0.59 12.77 -16.39
C TRP A 80 0.49 11.71 -16.62
N ASP A 81 0.86 10.95 -15.58
CA ASP A 81 1.84 9.86 -15.71
C ASP A 81 1.35 8.77 -16.68
N LEU A 82 0.05 8.49 -16.65
CA LEU A 82 -0.59 7.48 -17.51
C LEU A 82 -0.78 7.97 -18.94
N GLU A 83 -1.13 9.25 -19.13
CA GLU A 83 -1.21 9.88 -20.44
C GLU A 83 0.18 9.90 -21.09
N ALA A 84 1.21 10.28 -20.35
CA ALA A 84 2.59 10.26 -20.84
C ALA A 84 3.04 8.84 -21.23
N ALA A 85 2.74 7.84 -20.40
CA ALA A 85 3.03 6.43 -20.71
C ALA A 85 2.30 5.94 -21.96
N ARG A 86 1.03 6.30 -22.11
CA ARG A 86 0.23 5.98 -23.30
C ARG A 86 0.81 6.64 -24.55
N ASP A 87 1.09 7.94 -24.48
CA ASP A 87 1.52 8.74 -25.63
C ASP A 87 2.95 8.36 -26.06
N ALA A 88 3.79 7.90 -25.12
CA ALA A 88 5.09 7.29 -25.41
C ALA A 88 4.99 5.86 -25.98
N GLY A 89 3.84 5.20 -25.89
CA GLY A 89 3.68 3.79 -26.25
C GLY A 89 4.35 2.82 -25.29
N GLU A 90 4.73 3.27 -24.10
CA GLU A 90 5.42 2.50 -23.06
C GLU A 90 4.52 2.38 -21.82
N PRO A 91 3.59 1.40 -21.79
CA PRO A 91 2.68 1.25 -20.67
C PRO A 91 3.42 0.84 -19.39
N LEU A 92 2.97 1.38 -18.25
CA LEU A 92 3.59 1.22 -16.95
C LEU A 92 3.47 -0.23 -16.44
N HIS A 93 4.59 -0.75 -15.95
CA HIS A 93 4.64 -1.97 -15.15
C HIS A 93 4.78 -1.61 -13.68
N ILE A 94 3.66 -1.62 -12.95
CA ILE A 94 3.62 -1.26 -11.53
C ILE A 94 4.07 -2.46 -10.71
N GLN A 95 5.26 -2.37 -10.10
CA GLN A 95 5.86 -3.41 -9.27
C GLN A 95 6.28 -2.79 -7.94
N VAL A 96 5.44 -2.90 -6.90
CA VAL A 96 5.62 -2.16 -5.64
C VAL A 96 5.60 -3.09 -4.43
N LEU A 97 6.56 -2.91 -3.53
CA LEU A 97 6.52 -3.43 -2.16
C LEU A 97 6.21 -2.28 -1.21
N GLY A 98 4.97 -2.21 -0.73
CA GLY A 98 4.46 -1.09 0.04
C GLY A 98 3.06 -0.66 -0.41
N LEU A 99 2.93 0.61 -0.84
CA LEU A 99 1.66 1.18 -1.28
C LEU A 99 1.78 1.68 -2.71
N ALA A 100 0.85 1.28 -3.58
CA ALA A 100 0.63 1.92 -4.86
C ALA A 100 -0.74 2.61 -4.87
N THR A 101 -0.77 3.89 -5.20
CA THR A 101 -1.99 4.71 -5.25
C THR A 101 -2.18 5.30 -6.63
N ILE A 102 -3.30 4.97 -7.29
CA ILE A 102 -3.76 5.64 -8.49
C ILE A 102 -4.62 6.85 -8.09
N ALA A 103 -4.35 8.00 -8.69
CA ALA A 103 -5.08 9.23 -8.44
C ALA A 103 -6.58 9.10 -8.80
N PRO A 104 -7.48 9.78 -8.07
CA PRO A 104 -8.92 9.60 -8.21
C PRO A 104 -9.50 10.15 -9.53
N ASP A 105 -8.75 11.00 -10.22
CA ASP A 105 -9.08 11.58 -11.53
C ASP A 105 -8.73 10.66 -12.72
N VAL A 106 -8.07 9.52 -12.46
CA VAL A 106 -7.75 8.53 -13.49
C VAL A 106 -9.01 7.77 -13.89
N THR A 107 -9.34 7.81 -15.18
CA THR A 107 -10.44 7.03 -15.74
C THR A 107 -10.06 5.56 -15.94
N PRO A 108 -11.04 4.63 -15.90
CA PRO A 108 -10.79 3.21 -16.17
C PRO A 108 -10.13 2.94 -17.53
N GLU A 109 -10.50 3.71 -18.56
CA GLU A 109 -9.97 3.61 -19.91
C GLU A 109 -8.50 4.05 -19.96
N LEU A 110 -8.18 5.18 -19.32
CA LEU A 110 -6.80 5.68 -19.24
C LEU A 110 -5.91 4.72 -18.47
N ALA A 111 -6.39 4.19 -17.34
CA ALA A 111 -5.68 3.17 -16.58
C ALA A 111 -5.37 1.93 -17.44
N ARG A 112 -6.33 1.46 -18.25
CA ARG A 112 -6.10 0.34 -19.17
C ARG A 112 -5.16 0.65 -20.33
N GLN A 113 -5.08 1.89 -20.77
CA GLN A 113 -4.15 2.27 -21.83
C GLN A 113 -2.73 2.47 -21.29
N GLY A 114 -2.61 3.03 -20.09
CA GLY A 114 -1.33 3.40 -19.49
C GLY A 114 -0.69 2.33 -18.59
N ILE A 115 -1.40 1.26 -18.19
CA ILE A 115 -0.87 0.25 -17.25
C ILE A 115 -0.87 -1.15 -17.88
N ALA A 116 0.31 -1.73 -18.09
CA ALA A 116 0.45 -3.08 -18.62
C ALA A 116 0.21 -4.17 -17.56
N SER A 117 0.75 -3.98 -16.36
CA SER A 117 0.65 -4.96 -15.26
C SER A 117 0.72 -4.30 -13.90
N VAL A 118 0.01 -4.85 -12.92
CA VAL A 118 0.05 -4.41 -11.52
C VAL A 118 0.45 -5.57 -10.63
N GLN A 119 1.57 -5.44 -9.94
CA GLN A 119 2.00 -6.33 -8.87
C GLN A 119 2.31 -5.48 -7.65
N VAL A 120 1.49 -5.62 -6.60
CA VAL A 120 1.63 -4.83 -5.38
C VAL A 120 1.64 -5.75 -4.19
N LEU A 121 2.78 -5.81 -3.50
CA LEU A 121 2.93 -6.49 -2.22
C LEU A 121 2.71 -5.48 -1.10
N GLY A 122 1.49 -5.44 -0.58
CA GLY A 122 1.05 -4.48 0.43
C GLY A 122 -0.35 -3.98 0.12
N ALA A 123 -0.51 -2.68 -0.14
CA ALA A 123 -1.80 -2.08 -0.40
C ALA A 123 -1.86 -1.46 -1.80
N PHE A 124 -2.98 -1.69 -2.51
CA PHE A 124 -3.29 -1.04 -3.77
C PHE A 124 -4.56 -0.18 -3.63
N GLN A 125 -4.39 1.13 -3.78
CA GLN A 125 -5.45 2.12 -3.67
C GLN A 125 -5.75 2.71 -5.05
N ALA A 126 -7.01 2.65 -5.46
CA ALA A 126 -7.52 3.20 -6.71
C ALA A 126 -9.05 3.28 -6.59
N SER A 127 -9.70 4.02 -7.49
CA SER A 127 -11.16 4.00 -7.58
C SER A 127 -11.68 2.58 -7.86
N PRO A 128 -12.89 2.21 -7.40
CA PRO A 128 -13.44 0.88 -7.65
C PRO A 128 -13.51 0.53 -9.14
N GLU A 129 -13.80 1.53 -9.97
CA GLU A 129 -13.91 1.40 -11.43
C GLU A 129 -12.55 1.09 -12.07
N VAL A 130 -11.48 1.77 -11.63
CA VAL A 130 -10.11 1.49 -12.07
C VAL A 130 -9.65 0.12 -11.60
N LYS A 131 -9.95 -0.27 -10.34
CA LYS A 131 -9.64 -1.62 -9.84
C LYS A 131 -10.32 -2.70 -10.67
N ALA A 132 -11.59 -2.50 -11.03
CA ALA A 132 -12.32 -3.42 -11.90
C ALA A 132 -11.71 -3.50 -13.31
N ALA A 133 -11.28 -2.36 -13.87
CA ALA A 133 -10.63 -2.33 -15.18
C ALA A 133 -9.21 -2.95 -15.19
N LEU A 134 -8.54 -3.04 -14.05
CA LEU A 134 -7.21 -3.65 -13.95
C LEU A 134 -7.23 -5.07 -13.36
N ALA A 135 -8.42 -5.64 -13.13
CA ALA A 135 -8.56 -6.94 -12.48
C ALA A 135 -7.87 -8.08 -13.27
N ASP A 136 -7.88 -8.02 -14.60
CA ASP A 136 -7.21 -8.97 -15.49
C ASP A 136 -5.69 -8.80 -15.57
N ARG A 137 -5.16 -7.72 -14.99
CA ARG A 137 -3.73 -7.34 -15.05
C ARG A 137 -3.05 -7.31 -13.69
N THR A 138 -3.77 -7.69 -12.63
CA THR A 138 -3.28 -7.69 -11.26
C THR A 138 -2.81 -9.09 -10.86
N SER A 139 -1.61 -9.20 -10.27
CA SER A 139 -1.01 -10.45 -9.78
C SER A 139 -0.52 -10.35 -8.34
#